data_AF-A0A9D3XXE8-F1
#
_entry.id   AF-A0A9D3XXE8-F1
#
_cell.length_a   1.000
_cell.length_b   1.000
_cell.length_c   1.000
_cell.angle_alpha   90.00
_cell.angle_beta   90.00
_cell.angle_gamma   90.00
#
_symmetry.space_group_name_H-M   'P 1'
#
loop_
_entity.id
_entity.type
_entity.pdbx_description
1 polymer ?
#
loop_
_entity_poly.entity_id
_entity_poly.type
_entity_poly.pdbx_seq_one_letter_code
_entity_poly.pdbx_strand_id
1 'polypeptide(L)'
;MICDSARPEIIEEMRRKGVFASPCKKGANSVLEGIEWLQDRKIFIDESCKGLIEEIQTYQWEKDKKTGARIPKPIKVNDDGLDSIRYGSLKFRAKSKLDHAN
;
A
#
# COMPACT_ATOMS: atom_id res chain seq x y z
N MET A 1 0.56 13.64 -5.83
CA MET A 1 1.19 12.35 -5.52
C MET A 1 1.17 12.11 -4.01
N ILE A 2 0.79 10.91 -3.58
CA ILE A 2 0.93 10.47 -2.18
C ILE A 2 2.25 9.72 -2.06
N CYS A 3 3.09 10.10 -1.10
CA CYS A 3 4.45 9.59 -0.95
C CYS A 3 4.61 8.91 0.42
N ASP A 4 5.55 7.97 0.52
CA ASP A 4 5.94 7.41 1.80
C ASP A 4 6.44 8.51 2.75
N SER A 5 5.87 8.57 3.95
CA SER A 5 6.21 9.53 4.98
C SER A 5 7.52 9.23 5.71
N ALA A 6 8.17 8.09 5.46
CA ALA A 6 9.43 7.71 6.13
C ALA A 6 10.64 8.57 5.71
N ARG A 7 10.59 9.20 4.54
CA ARG A 7 11.66 10.06 3.97
C ARG A 7 11.14 11.47 3.66
N PRO A 8 10.81 12.28 4.68
CA PRO A 8 10.19 13.60 4.50
C PRO A 8 11.04 14.58 3.67
N GLU A 9 12.36 14.44 3.70
CA GLU A 9 13.30 15.26 2.94
C GLU A 9 13.16 15.07 1.42
N ILE A 10 12.86 13.85 0.96
CA ILE A 10 12.63 13.56 -0.47
C ILE A 10 11.32 14.21 -0.93
N ILE A 11 10.29 14.18 -0.07
CA ILE A 11 9.00 14.85 -0.35
C ILE A 11 9.21 16.36 -0.50
N GLU A 12 10.04 16.96 0.35
CA GLU A 12 10.37 18.39 0.27
C GLU A 12 11.14 18.73 -1.01
N GLU A 13 12.13 17.90 -1.39
CA GLU A 13 12.85 18.08 -2.65
C GLU A 13 11.92 18.00 -3.87
N MET A 14 11.01 17.02 -3.89
CA MET A 14 9.99 16.89 -4.95
C MET A 14 9.10 18.14 -5.03
N ARG A 15 8.68 18.69 -3.88
CA ARG A 15 7.91 19.94 -3.83
C ARG A 15 8.69 21.13 -4.38
N ARG A 16 9.97 21.26 -4.03
CA ARG A 16 10.86 22.31 -4.57
C ARG A 16 11.01 22.20 -6.09
N LYS A 17 10.96 20.98 -6.64
CA LYS A 17 10.94 20.70 -8.08
C LYS A 17 9.57 20.88 -8.75
N GLY A 18 8.56 21.40 -8.04
CA GLY A 18 7.23 21.68 -8.58
C GLY A 18 6.27 20.49 -8.57
N VAL A 19 6.63 19.37 -7.95
CA VAL A 19 5.74 18.21 -7.82
C VAL A 19 4.79 18.39 -6.65
N PHE A 20 3.50 18.21 -6.89
CA PHE A 20 2.48 18.17 -5.83
C PHE A 20 2.57 16.87 -5.00
N ALA A 21 3.59 16.77 -4.15
CA ALA A 21 3.84 15.63 -3.27
C ALA A 21 3.22 15.84 -1.87
N SER A 22 2.56 14.82 -1.33
CA SER A 22 1.95 14.84 -0.01
C SER A 22 2.32 13.58 0.78
N PRO A 23 2.73 13.69 2.05
CA PRO A 23 3.05 12.52 2.85
C PRO A 23 1.80 11.68 3.12
N CYS A 24 1.97 10.37 3.06
CA CYS A 24 0.96 9.41 3.47
C CYS A 24 0.73 9.44 4.98
N LYS A 25 -0.52 9.52 5.44
CA LYS A 25 -0.86 9.34 6.87
C LYS A 25 -1.02 7.85 7.16
N LYS A 26 0.04 7.21 7.65
CA LYS A 26 0.05 5.78 8.01
C LYS A 26 -0.21 5.61 9.51
N GLY A 27 -1.20 4.80 9.89
CA GLY A 27 -1.37 4.29 11.25
C GLY A 27 -0.67 2.94 11.43
N ALA A 28 -0.46 2.49 12.67
CA ALA A 28 0.23 1.22 12.97
C ALA A 28 -0.40 0.00 12.26
N ASN A 29 -1.73 -0.02 12.12
CA ASN A 29 -2.47 -1.09 11.42
C ASN A 29 -2.80 -0.78 9.95
N SER A 30 -2.32 0.34 9.40
CA SER A 30 -2.72 0.80 8.06
C SER A 30 -2.28 -0.10 6.90
N VAL A 31 -1.29 -0.96 7.14
CA VAL A 31 -0.82 -1.98 6.19
C VAL A 31 -1.86 -3.09 6.04
N LEU A 32 -2.20 -3.75 7.15
CA LEU A 32 -3.15 -4.88 7.16
C LEU A 32 -4.52 -4.44 6.64
N GLU A 33 -5.08 -3.36 7.20
CA GLU A 33 -6.37 -2.82 6.74
C GLU A 33 -6.36 -2.41 5.26
N GLY A 34 -5.20 -1.96 4.77
CA GLY A 34 -5.03 -1.59 3.37
C GLY A 34 -5.03 -2.79 2.44
N ILE A 35 -4.37 -3.87 2.86
CA ILE A 35 -4.33 -5.13 2.12
C ILE A 35 -5.74 -5.77 2.11
N GLU A 36 -6.41 -5.85 3.25
CA GLU A 36 -7.78 -6.37 3.35
C GLU A 36 -8.73 -5.59 2.42
N TRP A 37 -8.69 -4.26 2.48
CA TRP A 37 -9.52 -3.41 1.62
C TRP A 37 -9.26 -3.62 0.11
N LEU A 38 -8.02 -3.95 -0.26
CA LEU A 38 -7.66 -4.27 -1.65
C LEU A 38 -8.09 -5.68 -2.04
N GLN A 39 -8.02 -6.65 -1.13
CA GLN A 39 -8.46 -8.03 -1.34
C GLN A 39 -9.96 -8.15 -1.61
N ASP A 40 -10.77 -7.25 -1.05
CA ASP A 40 -12.21 -7.18 -1.28
C ASP A 40 -12.59 -6.61 -2.66
N ARG A 41 -11.61 -6.33 -3.54
CA ARG A 41 -11.83 -5.64 -4.81
C ARG A 41 -11.13 -6.34 -5.96
N LYS A 42 -11.65 -6.13 -7.16
CA LYS A 42 -10.96 -6.51 -8.39
C LYS A 42 -9.93 -5.43 -8.75
N ILE A 43 -8.68 -5.86 -8.85
CA ILE A 43 -7.57 -5.02 -9.33
C ILE A 43 -7.30 -5.41 -10.78
N PHE A 44 -7.43 -4.45 -11.69
CA PHE A 44 -7.08 -4.61 -13.09
C PHE A 44 -5.69 -4.02 -13.32
N ILE A 45 -4.79 -4.80 -13.88
CA ILE A 45 -3.40 -4.43 -14.13
C ILE A 45 -3.14 -4.64 -15.61
N ASP A 46 -2.60 -3.62 -16.25
CA ASP A 46 -2.18 -3.70 -17.64
C ASP A 46 -0.93 -4.61 -17.77
N GLU A 47 -0.89 -5.43 -18.83
CA GLU A 47 0.21 -6.38 -19.06
C GLU A 47 1.58 -5.73 -19.23
N SER A 48 1.63 -4.43 -19.58
CA SER A 48 2.87 -3.67 -19.64
C SER A 48 3.51 -3.42 -18.26
N CYS A 49 2.73 -3.53 -17.18
CA CYS A 49 3.17 -3.30 -15.80
C CYS A 49 3.89 -4.53 -15.22
N LYS A 50 4.91 -5.03 -15.91
CA LYS A 50 5.61 -6.29 -15.58
C LYS A 50 6.13 -6.36 -14.14
N GLY A 51 6.77 -5.28 -13.66
CA GLY A 51 7.28 -5.21 -12.29
C GLY A 51 6.17 -5.38 -11.25
N LEU A 52 5.03 -4.69 -11.43
CA LEU A 52 3.89 -4.83 -10.53
C LEU A 52 3.27 -6.24 -10.57
N ILE A 53 3.25 -6.87 -11.75
CA ILE A 53 2.77 -8.25 -11.91
C ILE A 53 3.67 -9.22 -11.14
N GLU A 54 4.99 -9.10 -11.27
CA GLU A 54 5.98 -9.91 -10.55
C GLU A 54 5.86 -9.74 -9.03
N GLU A 55 5.73 -8.49 -8.55
CA GLU A 55 5.52 -8.19 -7.14
C GLU A 55 4.25 -8.86 -6.60
N ILE A 56 3.11 -8.71 -7.28
CA ILE A 56 1.84 -9.29 -6.84
C ILE A 56 1.87 -10.81 -6.83
N GLN A 57 2.54 -11.44 -7.79
CA GLN A 57 2.67 -12.89 -7.84
C GLN A 57 3.55 -13.45 -6.71
N THR A 58 4.49 -12.65 -6.21
CA THR A 58 5.43 -13.06 -5.14
C THR A 58 5.01 -12.58 -3.75
N TYR A 59 4.02 -11.70 -3.65
CA TYR A 59 3.56 -11.14 -2.40
C TYR A 59 2.90 -12.19 -1.50
N GLN A 60 3.47 -12.37 -0.31
CA GLN A 60 3.06 -13.44 0.59
C GLN A 60 3.08 -13.01 2.05
N TRP A 61 2.26 -13.70 2.84
CA TRP A 61 2.24 -13.52 4.29
C TRP A 61 3.38 -14.29 4.95
N GLU A 62 3.94 -13.70 5.99
CA GLU A 62 4.89 -14.39 6.85
C GLU A 62 4.19 -15.60 7.50
N LYS A 63 4.91 -16.73 7.60
CA LYS A 63 4.40 -17.95 8.22
C LYS A 63 5.18 -18.23 9.50
N ASP A 64 4.48 -18.66 10.52
CA ASP A 64 5.10 -19.14 11.76
C ASP A 64 5.93 -20.39 11.47
N LYS A 65 7.21 -20.38 11.88
CA LYS A 65 8.17 -21.43 11.55
C LYS A 65 7.85 -22.78 12.23
N LYS A 66 7.08 -22.78 13.32
CA LYS A 66 6.78 -23.99 14.11
C LYS A 66 5.45 -24.61 13.73
N THR A 67 4.45 -23.77 13.45
CA THR A 67 3.06 -24.18 13.23
C THR A 67 2.66 -24.10 11.76
N GLY A 68 3.41 -23.38 10.92
CA GLY A 68 3.05 -23.10 9.53
C GLY A 68 1.88 -22.11 9.38
N ALA A 69 1.34 -21.59 10.48
CA ALA A 69 0.21 -20.68 10.47
C ALA A 69 0.59 -19.32 9.87
N ARG A 70 -0.37 -18.67 9.21
CA ARG A 70 -0.21 -17.32 8.65
C ARG A 70 -0.10 -16.30 9.79
N ILE A 71 0.91 -15.45 9.72
CA ILE A 71 1.09 -14.28 10.58
C ILE A 71 0.47 -13.06 9.85
N PRO A 72 -0.23 -12.14 10.55
CA PRO A 72 -0.81 -10.93 9.95
C PRO A 72 0.26 -9.87 9.64
N LYS A 73 1.36 -10.30 9.01
CA LYS A 73 2.50 -9.50 8.61
C LYS A 73 2.95 -9.96 7.24
N PRO A 74 2.96 -9.10 6.21
CA PRO A 74 3.48 -9.46 4.90
C PRO A 74 5.01 -9.57 4.94
N ILE A 75 5.56 -10.40 4.06
CA ILE A 75 7.01 -10.44 3.84
C ILE A 75 7.39 -9.18 3.05
N LYS A 76 8.30 -8.37 3.61
CA LYS A 76 8.78 -7.12 3.01
C LYS A 76 9.85 -7.39 1.95
N VAL A 77 9.45 -7.99 0.85
CA VAL A 77 10.29 -8.25 -0.32
C VAL A 77 9.44 -7.96 -1.55
N ASN A 78 9.98 -7.14 -2.47
CA ASN A 78 9.31 -6.76 -3.71
C ASN A 78 7.87 -6.24 -3.46
N ASP A 79 7.73 -5.25 -2.57
CA ASP A 79 6.45 -4.69 -2.15
C ASP A 79 6.23 -3.23 -2.59
N ASP A 80 7.14 -2.64 -3.35
CA ASP A 80 7.14 -1.21 -3.69
C ASP A 80 5.90 -0.75 -4.46
N GLY A 81 5.50 -1.48 -5.49
CA GLY A 81 4.29 -1.22 -6.29
C GLY A 81 3.01 -1.48 -5.51
N LEU A 82 2.98 -2.56 -4.72
CA LEU A 82 1.84 -2.86 -3.82
C LEU A 82 1.65 -1.80 -2.73
N ASP A 83 2.74 -1.32 -2.15
CA ASP A 83 2.74 -0.22 -1.20
C ASP A 83 2.25 1.07 -1.86
N SER A 84 2.69 1.34 -3.09
CA SER A 84 2.22 2.48 -3.87
C SER A 84 0.72 2.44 -4.12
N ILE A 85 0.16 1.29 -4.51
CA ILE A 85 -1.29 1.09 -4.67
C ILE A 85 -2.02 1.32 -3.35
N ARG A 86 -1.48 0.78 -2.24
CA ARG A 86 -2.06 0.95 -0.91
C ARG A 86 -2.07 2.41 -0.47
N TYR A 87 -1.02 3.18 -0.77
CA TYR A 87 -1.00 4.61 -0.47
C TYR A 87 -1.98 5.40 -1.34
N GLY A 88 -2.09 5.04 -2.62
CA GLY A 88 -3.09 5.60 -3.53
C GLY A 88 -4.52 5.33 -3.07
N SER A 89 -4.79 4.14 -2.51
CA SER A 89 -6.12 3.72 -2.09
C SER A 89 -6.64 4.41 -0.83
N LEU A 90 -5.76 5.00 0.00
CA LEU A 90 -6.12 5.63 1.27
C LEU A 90 -7.21 6.71 1.14
N LYS A 91 -7.19 7.49 0.06
CA LYS A 91 -8.21 8.53 -0.15
C LYS A 91 -9.61 7.94 -0.35
N PHE A 92 -9.71 6.78 -1.01
CA PHE A 92 -10.97 6.08 -1.23
C PHE A 92 -11.48 5.41 0.04
N ARG A 93 -10.56 4.92 0.88
CA ARG A 93 -10.87 4.33 2.20
C ARG A 93 -11.45 5.35 3.18
N ALA A 94 -10.98 6.60 3.15
CA ALA A 94 -11.50 7.65 4.03
C ALA A 94 -12.95 8.03 3.71
N LYS A 95 -13.33 7.97 2.41
CA LYS A 95 -14.69 8.29 1.96
C LYS A 95 -15.70 7.21 2.38
N SER A 96 -15.33 5.94 2.29
CA SER A 96 -16.23 4.83 2.66
C SER A 96 -16.58 4.80 4.16
N LYS A 97 -15.68 5.27 5.05
CA LYS A 97 -15.98 5.38 6.50
C LYS A 97 -17.01 6.47 6.80
N LEU A 98 -17.12 7.49 5.94
CA LEU A 98 -18.12 8.55 6.10
C LEU A 98 -19.51 8.08 5.63
N ASP A 99 -19.55 7.24 4.59
CA ASP A 99 -20.81 6.76 4.00
C ASP A 99 -21.53 5.69 4.85
N HIS A 100 -20.81 4.97 5.73
CA HIS A 100 -21.38 3.95 6.64
C HIS A 100 -21.69 4.51 8.05
N ALA A 101 -21.49 5.81 8.26
CA ALA A 101 -21.75 6.48 9.53
C ALA A 101 -23.07 7.28 9.54
N ASN A 102 -23.95 7.07 8.56
CA ASN A 102 -25.30 7.65 8.48
C ASN A 102 -26.37 6.55 8.44
#